data_AF-A0A3M7CS57-F1
#
_entry.id   AF-A0A3M7CS57-F1
#
_cell.length_a   1.000
_cell.length_b   1.000
_cell.length_c   1.000
_cell.angle_alpha   90.00
_cell.angle_beta   90.00
_cell.angle_gamma   90.00
#
_symmetry.space_group_name_H-M   'P 1'
#
loop_
_entity.id
_entity.type
_entity.pdbx_description
1 polymer ?
#
loop_
_entity_poly.entity_id
_entity_poly.type
_entity_poly.pdbx_seq_one_letter_code
_entity_poly.pdbx_strand_id
1 'polypeptide(L)'
;MQKHIFQPIPKLDGLSPLASREDRLKTIIANLEKHERDVKASIAAEGLQKLQNALKEATHADTMTIESDQPVDHGQLPSSLRAPYRQGSGDPCMPPIDPNHLAGIAEQARGDPQLAAVLEAFRRLREYDTLSSKAKEPYIRALERQRAQ
;
A
#
# COMPACT_ATOMS: atom_id res chain seq x y z
N MET A 1 -16.51 17.94 -22.80
CA MET A 1 -15.27 18.63 -23.20
C MET A 1 -14.14 18.15 -22.30
N GLN A 2 -13.20 17.35 -22.82
CA GLN A 2 -12.07 16.82 -22.06
C GLN A 2 -11.05 17.94 -21.80
N LYS A 3 -10.73 18.21 -20.53
CA LYS A 3 -9.71 19.18 -20.13
C LYS A 3 -8.33 18.56 -20.38
N HIS A 4 -7.71 18.85 -21.52
CA HIS A 4 -6.31 18.52 -21.73
C HIS A 4 -5.45 19.43 -20.87
N ILE A 5 -4.70 18.85 -19.93
CA ILE A 5 -3.68 19.56 -19.17
C ILE A 5 -2.50 19.77 -20.13
N PHE A 6 -2.47 20.92 -20.80
CA PHE A 6 -1.27 21.38 -21.51
C PHE A 6 -0.24 21.79 -20.47
N GLN A 7 0.70 20.90 -20.17
CA GLN A 7 1.92 21.32 -19.51
C GLN A 7 2.74 22.14 -20.52
N PRO A 8 3.14 23.39 -20.20
CA PRO A 8 3.95 24.19 -21.10
C PRO A 8 5.29 23.48 -21.32
N ILE A 9 5.66 23.31 -22.60
CA ILE A 9 6.94 22.72 -22.98
C ILE A 9 8.05 23.60 -22.39
N PRO A 10 8.97 23.06 -21.57
CA PRO A 10 10.07 23.82 -21.03
C PRO A 10 10.86 24.47 -22.15
N LYS A 11 11.14 25.77 -22.02
CA LYS A 11 11.99 26.49 -22.99
C LYS A 11 13.36 25.84 -23.00
N LEU A 12 13.80 25.38 -24.17
CA LEU A 12 15.10 24.73 -24.39
C LEU A 12 16.24 25.76 -24.50
N ASP A 13 15.94 27.05 -24.35
CA ASP A 13 16.88 28.16 -24.41
C ASP A 13 17.82 28.07 -23.19
N GLY A 14 19.05 27.63 -23.42
CA GLY A 14 20.07 27.42 -22.37
C GLY A 14 20.69 26.03 -22.34
N LEU A 15 20.21 25.09 -23.17
CA LEU A 15 21.01 23.91 -23.49
C LEU A 15 22.21 24.38 -24.32
N SER A 16 23.38 24.52 -23.67
CA SER A 16 24.66 24.62 -24.38
C SER A 16 24.65 23.63 -25.54
N PRO A 17 25.17 24.00 -26.73
CA PRO A 17 25.24 23.05 -27.85
C PRO A 17 25.92 21.81 -27.31
N LEU A 18 25.16 20.72 -27.15
CA LEU A 18 25.67 19.59 -26.39
C LEU A 18 26.91 19.10 -27.13
N ALA A 19 28.04 19.23 -26.45
CA ALA A 19 29.33 18.73 -26.89
C ALA A 19 29.16 17.26 -27.29
N SER A 20 29.72 16.90 -28.44
CA SER A 20 29.76 15.54 -28.99
C SER A 20 28.44 14.73 -28.98
N ARG A 21 28.41 13.60 -29.70
CA ARG A 21 27.29 12.67 -29.55
C ARG A 21 27.34 11.94 -28.20
N GLU A 22 28.52 11.82 -27.60
CA GLU A 22 28.74 11.07 -26.37
C GLU A 22 28.19 11.82 -25.16
N ASP A 23 28.46 13.13 -25.05
CA ASP A 23 28.03 13.88 -23.87
C ASP A 23 26.51 14.02 -23.83
N ARG A 24 25.86 14.09 -25.01
CA ARG A 24 24.39 13.97 -25.11
C ARG A 24 23.86 12.69 -24.48
N LEU A 25 24.46 11.54 -24.80
CA LEU A 25 24.04 10.25 -24.25
C LEU A 25 24.28 10.18 -22.74
N LYS A 26 25.42 10.68 -22.26
CA LYS A 26 25.73 10.78 -20.83
C LYS A 26 24.72 11.65 -20.09
N THR A 27 24.37 12.82 -20.63
CA THR A 27 23.38 13.72 -20.03
C THR A 27 21.99 13.06 -19.97
N ILE A 28 21.56 12.38 -21.03
CA ILE A 28 20.27 11.66 -21.03
C ILE A 28 20.26 10.59 -19.93
N ILE A 29 21.31 9.77 -19.83
CA ILE A 29 21.40 8.73 -18.79
C ILE A 29 21.37 9.36 -17.39
N ALA A 30 22.16 10.41 -17.15
CA ALA A 30 22.19 11.10 -15.86
C ALA A 30 20.83 11.70 -15.47
N ASN A 31 20.08 12.25 -16.44
CA ASN A 31 18.73 12.76 -16.20
C ASN A 31 17.76 11.62 -15.86
N LEU A 32 17.84 10.48 -16.54
CA LEU A 32 17.02 9.31 -16.25
C LEU A 32 17.32 8.74 -14.85
N GLU A 33 18.59 8.70 -14.44
CA GLU A 33 18.99 8.28 -13.10
C GLU A 33 18.52 9.26 -12.02
N LYS A 34 18.59 10.56 -12.29
CA LYS A 34 18.04 11.58 -11.37
C LYS A 34 16.54 11.38 -11.19
N HIS A 35 15.81 11.27 -12.29
CA HIS A 35 14.38 11.01 -12.26
C HIS A 35 14.04 9.71 -11.51
N GLU A 36 14.84 8.65 -11.68
CA GLU A 36 14.69 7.41 -10.92
C GLU A 36 14.83 7.62 -9.42
N ARG A 37 15.86 8.34 -8.96
CA ARG A 37 16.05 8.65 -7.54
C ARG A 37 14.87 9.45 -6.98
N ASP A 38 14.40 10.45 -7.72
CA ASP A 38 13.30 11.31 -7.30
C ASP A 38 11.99 10.51 -7.17
N VAL A 39 11.67 9.66 -8.14
CA VAL A 39 10.47 8.79 -8.08
C VAL A 39 10.57 7.78 -6.96
N LYS A 40 11.73 7.13 -6.75
CA LYS A 40 11.93 6.19 -5.63
C LYS A 40 11.73 6.87 -4.28
N ALA A 41 12.26 8.08 -4.11
CA ALA A 41 12.05 8.87 -2.91
C ALA A 41 10.57 9.20 -2.70
N SER A 42 9.84 9.55 -3.77
CA SER A 42 8.40 9.81 -3.71
C SER A 42 7.60 8.57 -3.30
N ILE A 43 7.90 7.39 -3.89
CA ILE A 43 7.23 6.13 -3.55
C ILE A 43 7.47 5.79 -2.07
N ALA A 44 8.71 5.96 -1.59
CA ALA A 44 9.04 5.71 -0.20
C ALA A 44 8.31 6.68 0.75
N ALA A 45 8.24 7.96 0.39
CA ALA A 45 7.52 8.97 1.17
C ALA A 45 6.01 8.67 1.24
N GLU A 46 5.38 8.31 0.12
CA GLU A 46 3.97 7.88 0.09
C GLU A 46 3.74 6.63 0.94
N GLY A 47 4.64 5.64 0.87
CA GLY A 47 4.56 4.43 1.68
C GLY A 47 4.65 4.72 3.19
N LEU A 48 5.59 5.59 3.59
CA LEU A 48 5.72 6.03 4.98
C LEU A 48 4.50 6.80 5.46
N GLN A 49 3.93 7.67 4.62
CA GLN A 49 2.70 8.40 4.95
C GLN A 49 1.53 7.45 5.17
N LYS A 50 1.35 6.45 4.30
CA LYS A 50 0.31 5.42 4.46
C LYS A 50 0.50 4.61 5.74
N LEU A 51 1.75 4.22 6.06
CA LEU A 51 2.06 3.52 7.31
C LEU A 51 1.72 4.36 8.54
N GLN A 52 2.07 5.66 8.54
CA GLN A 52 1.72 6.57 9.63
C GLN A 52 0.21 6.75 9.79
N ASN A 53 -0.53 6.81 8.68
CA ASN A 53 -1.99 6.88 8.73
C ASN A 53 -2.59 5.59 9.30
N ALA A 54 -2.11 4.41 8.86
CA ALA A 54 -2.55 3.13 9.40
C ALA A 54 -2.25 3.00 10.91
N LEU A 55 -1.11 3.51 11.38
CA LEU A 55 -0.78 3.58 12.81
C LEU A 55 -1.76 4.46 13.59
N LYS A 56 -2.09 5.65 13.06
CA LYS A 56 -3.06 6.56 13.69
C LYS A 56 -4.45 5.95 13.75
N GLU A 57 -4.90 5.30 12.68
CA GLU A 57 -6.19 4.60 12.62
C GLU A 57 -6.25 3.44 13.61
N ALA A 58 -5.17 2.65 13.74
CA ALA A 58 -5.08 1.59 14.74
C ALA A 58 -5.19 2.13 16.17
N THR A 59 -4.46 3.21 16.50
CA THR A 59 -4.58 3.84 17.83
C THR A 59 -5.98 4.41 18.10
N HIS A 60 -6.70 4.87 17.06
CA HIS A 60 -8.05 5.38 17.22
C HIS A 60 -9.08 4.27 17.41
N ALA A 61 -8.89 3.11 16.75
CA ALA A 61 -9.72 1.93 16.92
C ALA A 61 -9.64 1.33 18.34
N ASP A 62 -8.45 1.29 18.95
CA ASP A 62 -8.27 0.83 20.34
C ASP A 62 -8.91 1.75 21.38
N THR A 63 -9.24 3.00 21.00
CA THR A 63 -9.90 3.96 21.89
C THR A 63 -11.44 3.88 21.81
N MET A 64 -11.99 3.09 20.89
CA MET A 64 -13.43 2.80 20.87
C MET A 64 -13.74 1.82 22.00
N THR A 65 -14.03 2.36 23.18
CA THR A 65 -14.61 1.63 24.30
C THR A 65 -15.83 0.86 23.79
N ILE A 66 -15.77 -0.47 23.82
CA ILE A 66 -16.96 -1.30 23.68
C ILE A 66 -17.74 -1.09 24.97
N GLU A 67 -18.54 -0.02 25.03
CA GLU A 67 -19.62 0.10 26.00
C GLU A 67 -20.70 -0.93 25.61
N SER A 68 -20.45 -2.19 25.98
CA SER A 68 -21.48 -3.21 25.96
C SER A 68 -22.39 -2.94 27.15
N ASP A 69 -23.35 -2.05 26.94
CA ASP A 69 -24.41 -1.70 27.89
C ASP A 69 -25.55 -2.75 27.88
N GLN A 70 -25.24 -3.99 27.50
CA GLN A 70 -26.21 -5.08 27.58
C GLN A 70 -26.20 -5.65 28.99
N PRO A 71 -27.35 -5.60 29.72
CA PRO A 71 -27.43 -6.24 31.02
C PRO A 71 -27.22 -7.75 30.82
N VAL A 72 -26.14 -8.27 31.41
CA VAL A 72 -25.87 -9.70 31.44
C VAL A 72 -26.97 -10.35 32.28
N ASP A 73 -27.88 -11.10 31.65
CA ASP A 73 -28.97 -11.79 32.33
C ASP A 73 -28.43 -13.01 33.10
N HIS A 74 -28.00 -12.76 34.34
CA HIS A 74 -27.50 -13.79 35.25
C HIS A 74 -28.58 -14.82 35.66
N GLY A 75 -29.85 -14.59 35.35
CA GLY A 75 -30.96 -15.50 35.64
C GLY A 75 -31.06 -16.71 34.70
N GLN A 76 -30.47 -16.62 33.51
CA GLN A 76 -30.47 -17.73 32.54
C GLN A 76 -29.40 -18.79 32.82
N LEU A 77 -28.27 -18.40 33.43
CA LEU A 77 -27.16 -19.31 33.78
C LEU A 77 -27.59 -20.52 34.62
N PRO A 78 -28.35 -20.37 35.73
CA PRO A 78 -28.82 -21.51 36.52
C PRO A 78 -29.75 -22.45 35.75
N SER A 79 -30.54 -21.91 34.82
CA SER A 79 -31.46 -22.70 33.98
C SER A 79 -30.73 -23.48 32.89
N SER A 80 -29.66 -22.89 32.32
CA SER A 80 -28.77 -23.55 31.35
C SER A 80 -27.98 -24.69 31.99
N LEU A 81 -27.46 -24.49 33.21
CA LEU A 81 -26.73 -25.53 33.97
C LEU A 81 -27.59 -26.73 34.37
N ARG A 82 -28.91 -26.54 34.50
CA ARG A 82 -29.86 -27.62 34.81
C ARG A 82 -30.40 -28.32 33.56
N ALA A 83 -30.12 -27.83 32.36
CA ALA A 83 -30.60 -28.44 31.14
C ALA A 83 -29.78 -29.73 30.83
N PRO A 84 -30.43 -30.82 30.42
CA PRO A 84 -29.73 -32.03 30.01
C PRO A 84 -28.87 -31.77 28.77
N TYR A 85 -27.64 -32.28 28.77
CA TYR A 85 -26.71 -32.16 27.64
C TYR A 85 -27.35 -32.66 26.34
N ARG A 86 -27.31 -31.84 25.29
CA ARG A 86 -27.70 -32.23 23.94
C ARG A 86 -26.47 -32.28 23.05
N GLN A 87 -26.27 -33.39 22.34
CA GLN A 87 -25.16 -33.52 21.42
C GLN A 87 -25.31 -32.47 20.29
N GLY A 88 -24.37 -31.54 20.20
CA GLY A 88 -24.41 -30.41 19.26
C GLY A 88 -24.91 -29.09 19.84
N SER A 89 -25.40 -29.04 21.09
CA SER A 89 -25.44 -27.77 21.82
C SER A 89 -24.01 -27.42 22.19
N GLY A 90 -23.54 -26.24 21.79
CA GLY A 90 -22.21 -25.73 22.13
C GLY A 90 -22.01 -25.57 23.64
N ASP A 91 -20.98 -24.81 24.02
CA ASP A 91 -20.73 -24.49 25.42
C ASP A 91 -21.99 -23.88 26.08
N PRO A 92 -22.58 -24.51 27.12
CA PRO A 92 -23.79 -24.01 27.79
C PRO A 92 -23.57 -22.71 28.58
N CYS A 93 -22.30 -22.30 28.76
CA CYS A 93 -21.92 -20.99 29.28
C CYS A 93 -21.86 -19.90 28.20
N MET A 94 -21.97 -20.28 26.92
CA MET A 94 -22.04 -19.34 25.80
C MET A 94 -23.50 -19.15 25.37
N PRO A 95 -23.94 -17.91 25.11
CA PRO A 95 -25.27 -17.67 24.57
C PRO A 95 -25.45 -18.42 23.24
N PRO A 96 -26.66 -18.89 22.91
CA PRO A 96 -26.93 -19.53 21.62
C PRO A 96 -26.60 -18.54 20.50
N ILE A 97 -25.55 -18.85 19.76
CA ILE A 97 -25.09 -18.02 18.65
C ILE A 97 -25.99 -18.34 17.45
N ASP A 98 -26.81 -17.38 17.02
CA ASP A 98 -27.53 -17.51 15.75
C ASP A 98 -26.51 -17.44 14.60
N PRO A 99 -26.36 -18.49 13.78
CA PRO A 99 -25.44 -18.49 12.65
C PRO A 99 -25.74 -17.38 11.63
N ASN A 100 -26.97 -16.87 11.58
CA ASN A 100 -27.34 -15.74 10.72
C ASN A 100 -26.83 -14.39 11.28
N HIS A 101 -26.61 -14.29 12.60
CA HIS A 101 -26.05 -13.10 13.24
C HIS A 101 -24.51 -13.07 13.19
N LEU A 102 -23.85 -14.22 12.98
CA LEU A 102 -22.39 -14.29 12.83
C LEU A 102 -21.89 -13.68 11.52
N ALA A 103 -22.71 -13.67 10.47
CA ALA A 103 -22.33 -13.11 9.17
C ALA A 103 -22.04 -11.60 9.23
N GLY A 104 -22.60 -10.87 10.21
CA GLY A 104 -22.32 -9.45 10.43
C GLY A 104 -21.17 -9.17 11.42
N ILE A 105 -20.79 -10.14 12.25
CA ILE A 105 -19.78 -9.98 13.32
C ILE A 105 -18.43 -10.56 12.90
N ALA A 106 -18.43 -11.56 12.01
CA ALA A 106 -17.22 -12.10 11.39
C ALA A 106 -16.77 -11.20 10.22
N GLU A 107 -16.44 -9.94 10.51
CA GLU A 107 -15.47 -9.25 9.64
C GLU A 107 -14.16 -10.05 9.76
N GLN A 108 -13.94 -10.90 8.77
CA GLN A 108 -12.70 -11.65 8.59
C GLN A 108 -11.53 -10.70 8.84
N ALA A 109 -10.74 -10.99 9.88
CA ALA A 109 -9.68 -10.11 10.37
C ALA A 109 -8.88 -9.56 9.18
N ARG A 110 -9.14 -8.29 8.84
CA ARG A 110 -8.43 -7.62 7.75
C ARG A 110 -6.95 -7.72 8.07
N GLY A 111 -6.14 -8.17 7.10
CA GLY A 111 -4.70 -8.26 7.28
C GLY A 111 -4.13 -6.93 7.78
N ASP A 112 -3.05 -6.99 8.55
CA ASP A 112 -2.46 -5.82 9.22
C ASP A 112 -2.28 -4.66 8.21
N PRO A 113 -3.01 -3.53 8.39
CA PRO A 113 -2.98 -2.41 7.46
C PRO A 113 -1.58 -1.77 7.37
N GLN A 114 -0.76 -1.91 8.42
CA GLN A 114 0.62 -1.44 8.41
C GLN A 114 1.47 -2.25 7.43
N LEU A 115 1.38 -3.58 7.51
CA LEU A 115 2.07 -4.50 6.60
C LEU A 115 1.60 -4.29 5.16
N ALA A 116 0.29 -4.09 4.94
CA ALA A 116 -0.27 -3.84 3.61
C ALA A 116 0.32 -2.57 2.96
N ALA A 117 0.46 -1.48 3.71
CA ALA A 117 1.05 -0.22 3.23
C ALA A 117 2.50 -0.40 2.78
N VAL A 118 3.29 -1.15 3.56
CA VAL A 118 4.70 -1.43 3.24
C VAL A 118 4.81 -2.31 1.99
N LEU A 119 4.03 -3.39 1.91
CA LEU A 119 4.03 -4.29 0.75
C LEU A 119 3.63 -3.58 -0.54
N GLU A 120 2.65 -2.66 -0.47
CA GLU A 120 2.25 -1.86 -1.63
C GLU A 120 3.39 -0.96 -2.13
N ALA A 121 4.11 -0.30 -1.22
CA ALA A 121 5.24 0.55 -1.58
C ALA A 121 6.38 -0.27 -2.25
N PHE A 122 6.70 -1.45 -1.71
CA PHE A 122 7.68 -2.35 -2.32
C PHE A 122 7.26 -2.83 -3.70
N ARG A 123 5.97 -3.14 -3.90
CA ARG A 123 5.45 -3.54 -5.21
C ARG A 123 5.64 -2.44 -6.23
N ARG A 124 5.23 -1.21 -5.89
CA ARG A 124 5.39 -0.03 -6.77
C ARG A 124 6.85 0.23 -7.12
N LEU A 125 7.75 0.10 -6.13
CA LEU A 125 9.18 0.29 -6.35
C LEU A 125 9.75 -0.76 -7.32
N ARG A 126 9.39 -2.04 -7.17
CA ARG A 126 9.80 -3.10 -8.10
C ARG A 126 9.24 -2.88 -9.50
N GLU A 127 7.97 -2.54 -9.63
CA GLU A 127 7.34 -2.24 -10.92
C GLU A 127 8.10 -1.10 -11.61
N TYR A 128 8.39 -0.02 -10.89
CA TYR A 128 9.14 1.11 -11.42
C TYR A 128 10.59 0.74 -11.80
N ASP A 129 11.27 -0.09 -11.02
CA ASP A 129 12.62 -0.57 -11.36
C ASP A 129 12.65 -1.34 -12.69
N THR A 130 11.66 -2.19 -12.92
CA THR A 130 11.56 -2.93 -14.20
C THR A 130 11.28 -2.02 -15.40
N LEU A 131 10.56 -0.91 -15.20
CA LEU A 131 10.25 0.03 -16.27
C LEU A 131 11.41 1.00 -16.53
N SER A 132 12.03 1.51 -15.47
CA SER A 132 13.15 2.45 -15.56
C SER A 132 14.41 1.80 -16.14
N SER A 133 14.68 0.53 -15.82
CA SER A 133 15.77 -0.23 -16.44
C SER A 133 15.59 -0.36 -17.95
N LYS A 134 14.40 -0.76 -18.41
CA LYS A 134 14.06 -0.85 -19.85
C LYS A 134 14.19 0.49 -20.57
N ALA A 135 13.83 1.60 -19.91
CA ALA A 135 13.93 2.94 -20.48
C ALA A 135 15.38 3.42 -20.65
N LYS A 136 16.29 3.02 -19.75
CA LYS A 136 17.72 3.41 -19.79
C LYS A 136 18.55 2.57 -20.76
N GLU A 137 18.22 1.29 -20.91
CA GLU A 137 18.93 0.32 -21.74
C GLU A 137 19.29 0.80 -23.18
N PRO A 138 18.40 1.42 -23.97
CA PRO A 138 18.76 1.85 -25.32
C PRO A 138 19.85 2.92 -25.35
N TYR A 139 19.88 3.82 -24.37
CA TYR A 139 20.89 4.88 -24.29
C TYR A 139 22.25 4.35 -23.84
N ILE A 140 22.25 3.39 -22.91
CA ILE A 140 23.46 2.69 -22.48
C ILE A 140 24.07 1.94 -23.67
N ARG A 141 23.27 1.15 -24.40
CA ARG A 141 23.73 0.43 -25.60
C ARG A 141 24.22 1.38 -26.69
N ALA A 142 23.58 2.54 -26.86
CA ALA A 142 24.03 3.54 -27.82
C ALA A 142 25.39 4.14 -27.43
N LEU A 143 25.61 4.37 -26.13
CA LEU A 143 26.87 4.87 -25.60
C LEU A 143 28.00 3.84 -25.76
N GLU A 144 27.73 2.57 -25.50
CA GLU A 144 28.68 1.47 -25.70
C GLU A 144 29.10 1.34 -27.17
N ARG A 145 28.14 1.39 -28.10
CA ARG A 145 28.44 1.35 -29.55
C ARG A 145 29.29 2.52 -29.98
N GLN A 146 29.09 3.70 -29.41
CA GLN A 146 29.87 4.88 -29.73
C GLN A 146 31.30 4.77 -29.21
N ARG A 147 31.53 4.09 -28.08
CA ARG A 147 32.88 3.84 -27.54
C ARG A 147 33.64 2.74 -28.28
N ALA A 148 32.92 1.88 -29.01
CA ALA A 148 33.49 0.81 -29.82
C ALA A 148 33.85 1.25 -31.26
N GLN A 149 33.63 2.53 -31.59
CA GLN A 149 34.02 3.17 -32.85
C GLN A 149 35.28 4.00 -32.65
#